data_AF-A0A0P7YPP6-F1
#
_entry.id   AF-A0A0P7YPP6-F1
#
_cell.length_a   1.000
_cell.length_b   1.000
_cell.length_c   1.000
_cell.angle_alpha   90.00
_cell.angle_beta   90.00
_cell.angle_gamma   90.00
#
_symmetry.space_group_name_H-M   'P 1'
#
loop_
_entity.id
_entity.type
_entity.pdbx_description
1 polymer ?
#
loop_
_entity_poly.entity_id
_entity_poly.type
_entity_poly.pdbx_seq_one_letter_code
_entity_poly.pdbx_strand_id
1 'polypeptide(L)'
;NAAAIVTQDRHAPPESGVLAKSASGALETVPWVRVVNLARALEELAEAGYWRIGMAGEAEATLADVMPTGPLAIVLGAEGEGLRPNIAGHCDALARLPISSAIESLNVSNAAAIALYAVATRG
;
A
#
# COMPACT_ATOMS: atom_id res chain seq x y z
N ASN A 1 -5.11 9.64 8.87
CA ASN A 1 -3.68 9.67 8.48
C ASN A 1 -3.07 8.28 8.59
N ALA A 2 -2.10 7.95 7.74
CA ALA A 2 -1.39 6.67 7.81
C ALA A 2 -0.62 6.55 9.13
N ALA A 3 -0.71 5.40 9.78
CA ALA A 3 -0.08 5.15 11.09
C ALA A 3 1.39 4.75 10.98
N ALA A 4 1.78 4.10 9.89
CA ALA A 4 3.14 3.66 9.60
C ALA A 4 3.30 3.33 8.11
N ILE A 5 4.54 3.23 7.65
CA ILE A 5 4.92 2.66 6.35
C ILE A 5 5.74 1.41 6.63
N VAL A 6 5.34 0.28 6.05
CA VAL A 6 6.07 -1.00 6.17
C VAL A 6 6.70 -1.34 4.82
N THR A 7 8.01 -1.56 4.80
CA THR A 7 8.72 -1.95 3.56
C THR A 7 9.60 -3.16 3.78
N GLN A 8 9.87 -3.92 2.71
CA GLN A 8 10.86 -4.98 2.77
C GLN A 8 12.29 -4.39 2.87
N ASP A 9 13.16 -5.05 3.63
CA ASP A 9 14.53 -4.60 3.89
C ASP A 9 15.49 -4.79 2.70
N ARG A 10 15.12 -5.59 1.68
CA ARG A 10 15.97 -5.85 0.51
C ARG A 10 15.87 -4.73 -0.52
N HIS A 11 17.03 -4.14 -0.87
CA HIS A 11 17.17 -3.07 -1.88
C HIS A 11 16.36 -1.79 -1.61
N ALA A 12 15.93 -1.54 -0.36
CA ALA A 12 15.47 -0.21 0.00
C ALA A 12 16.66 0.77 -0.21
N PRO A 13 16.49 1.87 -0.97
CA PRO A 13 17.52 2.89 -1.05
C PRO A 13 17.91 3.27 0.39
N PRO A 14 19.21 3.45 0.70
CA PRO A 14 19.58 4.07 1.96
C PRO A 14 18.80 5.38 2.12
N GLU A 15 18.53 5.77 3.36
CA GLU A 15 17.96 7.10 3.68
C GLU A 15 18.84 8.16 3.02
N SER A 16 18.44 8.57 1.83
CA SER A 16 19.19 9.48 0.99
C SER A 16 18.55 10.85 1.10
N GLY A 17 19.34 11.91 0.89
CA GLY A 17 18.79 13.27 0.83
C GLY A 17 17.65 13.42 -0.19
N VAL A 18 17.62 12.57 -1.24
CA VAL A 18 16.55 12.53 -2.24
C VAL A 18 15.24 11.98 -1.66
N LEU A 19 15.31 10.90 -0.87
CA LEU A 19 14.14 10.32 -0.19
C LEU A 19 13.57 11.30 0.84
N ALA A 20 14.44 11.90 1.66
CA ALA A 20 14.04 12.89 2.67
C ALA A 20 13.39 14.13 2.04
N LYS A 21 13.96 14.63 0.93
CA LYS A 21 13.39 15.76 0.18
C LYS A 21 12.03 15.42 -0.43
N SER A 22 11.89 14.22 -1.00
CA SER A 22 10.63 13.79 -1.63
C SER A 22 9.52 13.54 -0.62
N ALA A 23 9.87 13.08 0.59
CA ALA A 23 8.93 12.84 1.67
C ALA A 23 8.43 14.11 2.36
N SER A 24 9.05 15.28 2.11
CA SER A 24 8.62 16.58 2.63
C SER A 24 8.33 16.59 4.15
N GLY A 25 9.19 15.94 4.94
CA GLY A 25 9.04 15.83 6.42
C GLY A 25 8.18 14.64 6.91
N ALA A 26 7.55 13.87 6.01
CA ALA A 26 6.76 12.70 6.40
C ALA A 26 7.60 11.60 7.06
N LEU A 27 8.88 11.47 6.71
CA LEU A 27 9.80 10.51 7.35
C LEU A 27 10.00 10.76 8.85
N GLU A 28 9.78 12.00 9.32
CA GLU A 28 9.95 12.36 10.72
C GLU A 28 8.67 12.15 11.54
N THR A 29 7.53 11.94 10.87
CA THR A 29 6.20 11.88 11.50
C THR A 29 5.48 10.55 11.29
N VAL A 30 5.80 9.82 10.23
CA VAL A 30 5.23 8.51 9.92
C VAL A 30 6.31 7.44 10.17
N PRO A 31 6.13 6.57 11.18
CA PRO A 31 7.07 5.48 11.45
C PRO A 31 7.35 4.64 10.21
N TRP A 32 8.63 4.49 9.87
CA TRP A 32 9.07 3.61 8.80
C TRP A 32 9.60 2.30 9.38
N VAL A 33 8.85 1.22 9.18
CA VAL A 33 9.16 -0.12 9.67
C VAL A 33 9.73 -0.97 8.54
N ARG A 34 10.95 -1.48 8.73
CA ARG A 34 11.61 -2.37 7.76
C ARG A 34 11.48 -3.81 8.21
N VAL A 35 11.00 -4.68 7.31
CA VAL A 35 10.77 -6.09 7.60
C VAL A 35 11.57 -6.96 6.63
N VAL A 36 12.09 -8.09 7.12
CA VAL A 36 12.84 -9.02 6.27
C VAL A 36 11.92 -9.76 5.29
N ASN A 37 10.71 -10.09 5.74
CA ASN A 37 9.72 -10.82 4.99
C ASN A 37 8.36 -10.13 5.08
N LEU A 38 7.89 -9.58 3.95
CA LEU A 38 6.63 -8.86 3.88
C LEU A 38 5.40 -9.77 4.07
N ALA A 39 5.46 -11.02 3.59
CA ALA A 39 4.35 -11.98 3.77
C ALA A 39 4.08 -12.25 5.26
N ARG A 40 5.14 -12.48 6.03
CA ARG A 40 5.05 -12.65 7.49
C ARG A 40 4.51 -11.39 8.17
N ALA A 41 4.98 -10.20 7.76
CA ALA A 41 4.46 -8.95 8.32
C ALA A 41 2.96 -8.76 8.03
N LEU A 42 2.47 -9.20 6.86
CA LEU A 42 1.05 -9.20 6.53
C LEU A 42 0.24 -10.22 7.35
N GLU A 43 0.83 -11.34 7.76
CA GLU A 43 0.20 -12.26 8.70
C GLU A 43 0.10 -11.64 10.10
N GLU A 44 1.17 -11.02 10.58
CA GLU A 44 1.20 -10.31 11.88
C GLU A 44 0.17 -9.17 11.92
N LEU A 45 0.00 -8.44 10.81
CA LEU A 45 -1.05 -7.43 10.67
C LEU A 45 -2.46 -8.03 10.73
N ALA A 46 -2.66 -9.20 10.11
CA ALA A 46 -3.95 -9.89 10.15
C ALA A 46 -4.29 -10.35 11.57
N GLU A 47 -3.32 -10.92 12.29
CA GLU A 47 -3.46 -11.30 13.70
C GLU A 47 -3.80 -10.10 14.60
N ALA A 48 -3.28 -8.92 14.26
CA ALA A 48 -3.61 -7.65 14.91
C ALA A 48 -4.95 -7.02 14.45
N GLY A 49 -5.71 -7.70 13.57
CA GLY A 49 -7.03 -7.26 13.12
C GLY A 49 -7.02 -6.22 11.99
N TYR A 50 -5.90 -6.03 11.30
CA TYR A 50 -5.84 -5.17 10.11
C TYR A 50 -6.31 -5.93 8.88
N TRP A 51 -7.27 -5.33 8.18
CA TRP A 51 -7.70 -5.81 6.86
C TRP A 51 -6.72 -5.37 5.78
N ARG A 52 -6.18 -6.30 5.00
CA ARG A 52 -5.10 -6.04 4.03
C ARG A 52 -5.69 -5.99 2.63
N ILE A 53 -5.58 -4.83 1.98
CA ILE A 53 -6.11 -4.61 0.63
C ILE A 53 -4.93 -4.44 -0.33
N GLY A 54 -4.76 -5.40 -1.23
CA GLY A 54 -3.76 -5.34 -2.29
C GLY A 54 -4.25 -4.49 -3.46
N MET A 55 -3.47 -3.49 -3.85
CA MET A 55 -3.78 -2.66 -5.01
C MET A 55 -3.29 -3.34 -6.29
N ALA A 56 -4.23 -3.70 -7.17
CA ALA A 56 -3.96 -4.35 -8.46
C ALA A 56 -4.90 -3.76 -9.53
N GLY A 57 -4.37 -3.39 -10.69
CA GLY A 57 -5.16 -2.72 -11.74
C GLY A 57 -6.20 -3.65 -12.37
N GLU A 58 -5.88 -4.93 -12.43
CA GLU A 58 -6.68 -6.02 -12.95
C GLU A 58 -7.76 -6.53 -11.98
N ALA A 59 -7.82 -6.01 -10.76
CA ALA A 59 -8.82 -6.44 -9.79
C ALA A 59 -10.25 -6.07 -10.22
N GLU A 60 -11.19 -7.00 -10.02
CA GLU A 60 -12.60 -6.82 -10.38
C GLU A 60 -13.33 -5.82 -9.47
N ALA A 61 -12.96 -5.75 -8.20
CA ALA A 61 -13.52 -4.83 -7.23
C ALA A 61 -12.76 -3.50 -7.22
N THR A 62 -13.45 -2.40 -6.98
CA THR A 62 -12.82 -1.12 -6.69
C THR A 62 -12.44 -1.03 -5.21
N LEU A 63 -11.51 -0.13 -4.86
CA LEU A 63 -11.15 0.11 -3.46
C LEU A 63 -12.37 0.44 -2.60
N ALA A 64 -13.34 1.18 -3.15
CA ALA A 64 -14.57 1.54 -2.45
C ALA A 64 -15.44 0.32 -2.09
N ASP A 65 -15.42 -0.72 -2.91
CA ASP A 65 -16.27 -1.90 -2.72
C ASP A 65 -15.79 -2.79 -1.56
N VAL A 66 -14.48 -2.75 -1.25
CA VAL A 66 -13.84 -3.67 -0.30
C VAL A 66 -13.30 -2.99 0.96
N MET A 67 -13.50 -1.68 1.10
CA MET A 67 -13.03 -0.94 2.27
C MET A 67 -13.85 -1.32 3.52
N PRO A 68 -13.21 -1.83 4.58
CA PRO A 68 -13.89 -2.10 5.84
C PRO A 68 -14.10 -0.80 6.64
N THR A 69 -14.81 -0.88 7.75
CA THR A 69 -14.88 0.20 8.76
C THR A 69 -13.71 0.16 9.75
N GLY A 70 -13.06 -0.99 9.91
CA GLY A 70 -11.98 -1.23 10.88
C GLY A 70 -10.57 -0.84 10.41
N PRO A 71 -9.54 -1.21 11.20
CA PRO A 71 -8.14 -1.01 10.82
C PRO A 71 -7.82 -1.68 9.49
N LEU A 72 -6.99 -1.04 8.67
CA LEU A 72 -6.63 -1.57 7.36
C LEU A 72 -5.18 -1.26 6.98
N ALA A 73 -4.61 -2.13 6.15
CA ALA A 73 -3.33 -1.94 5.50
C ALA A 73 -3.52 -1.92 3.97
N ILE A 74 -3.13 -0.82 3.32
CA ILE A 74 -3.05 -0.77 1.86
C ILE A 74 -1.70 -1.36 1.45
N VAL A 75 -1.74 -2.37 0.58
CA VAL A 75 -0.56 -3.07 0.08
C VAL A 75 -0.32 -2.67 -1.37
N LEU A 76 0.83 -2.07 -1.63
CA LEU A 76 1.20 -1.55 -2.95
C LEU A 76 2.28 -2.45 -3.58
N GLY A 77 2.13 -2.70 -4.87
CA GLY A 77 3.13 -3.37 -5.68
C GLY A 77 4.32 -2.49 -6.04
N ALA A 78 5.32 -3.09 -6.67
CA ALA A 78 6.40 -2.34 -7.30
C ALA A 78 5.90 -1.69 -8.60
N GLU A 79 6.56 -0.61 -9.03
CA GLU A 79 6.28 -0.01 -10.32
C GLU A 79 6.56 -1.01 -11.45
N GLY A 80 5.67 -1.09 -12.45
CA GLY A 80 5.76 -2.03 -13.57
C GLY A 80 5.30 -3.45 -13.22
N GLU A 81 6.03 -4.17 -12.35
CA GLU A 81 5.71 -5.57 -12.00
C GLU A 81 4.39 -5.71 -11.21
N GLY A 82 3.91 -4.63 -10.59
CA GLY A 82 2.71 -4.65 -9.78
C GLY A 82 2.89 -5.45 -8.49
N LEU A 83 1.78 -6.01 -7.98
CA LEU A 83 1.76 -6.76 -6.73
C LEU A 83 2.20 -8.21 -6.97
N ARG A 84 3.25 -8.66 -6.28
CA ARG A 84 3.74 -10.04 -6.41
C ARG A 84 2.64 -11.05 -6.02
N PRO A 85 2.43 -12.14 -6.78
CA PRO A 85 1.36 -13.10 -6.50
C PRO A 85 1.36 -13.67 -5.07
N ASN A 86 2.55 -13.93 -4.52
CA ASN A 86 2.68 -14.36 -3.13
C ASN A 86 2.09 -13.32 -2.16
N ILE A 87 2.43 -12.04 -2.33
CA ILE A 87 1.94 -10.95 -1.48
C ILE A 87 0.43 -10.74 -1.65
N ALA A 88 -0.07 -10.86 -2.88
CA ALA A 88 -1.50 -10.84 -3.16
C ALA A 88 -2.26 -11.94 -2.39
N GLY A 89 -1.67 -13.14 -2.27
CA GLY A 89 -2.22 -14.24 -1.49
C GLY A 89 -2.30 -14.00 0.02
N HIS A 90 -1.56 -13.01 0.54
CA HIS A 90 -1.66 -12.56 1.95
C HIS A 90 -2.54 -11.31 2.10
N CYS A 91 -3.31 -10.92 1.08
CA CYS A 91 -4.31 -9.85 1.18
C CYS A 91 -5.71 -10.45 1.38
N ASP A 92 -6.54 -9.77 2.16
CA ASP A 92 -7.95 -10.16 2.36
C ASP A 92 -8.81 -9.82 1.14
N ALA A 93 -8.41 -8.79 0.38
CA ALA A 93 -9.02 -8.41 -0.89
C ALA A 93 -7.98 -7.83 -1.85
N LEU A 94 -8.26 -7.94 -3.14
CA LEU A 94 -7.58 -7.18 -4.20
C LEU A 94 -8.53 -6.15 -4.76
N ALA A 95 -8.02 -4.94 -5.01
CA ALA A 95 -8.82 -3.84 -5.48
C ALA A 95 -8.08 -2.93 -6.46
N ARG A 96 -8.83 -2.35 -7.40
CA ARG A 96 -8.34 -1.33 -8.31
C ARG A 96 -8.81 0.06 -7.90
N LEU A 97 -8.09 1.07 -8.37
CA LEU A 97 -8.61 2.44 -8.44
C LEU A 97 -9.38 2.61 -9.76
N PRO A 98 -10.55 3.28 -9.74
CA PRO A 98 -11.29 3.54 -10.97
C PRO A 98 -10.57 4.60 -11.80
N ILE A 99 -9.71 4.16 -12.72
CA ILE A 99 -8.99 5.01 -13.67
C ILE A 99 -9.58 4.89 -15.08
N SER A 100 -9.34 5.90 -15.91
CA SER A 100 -9.71 5.84 -17.32
C SER A 100 -8.98 4.70 -18.03
N SER A 101 -9.67 4.01 -18.93
CA SER A 101 -9.09 2.98 -19.82
C SER A 101 -7.98 3.49 -20.75
N ALA A 102 -7.82 4.81 -20.85
CA ALA A 102 -6.75 5.42 -21.63
C ALA A 102 -5.37 5.29 -20.96
N ILE A 103 -5.32 4.90 -19.68
CA ILE A 103 -4.10 4.74 -18.89
C ILE A 103 -4.06 3.31 -18.37
N GLU A 104 -2.98 2.59 -18.68
CA GLU A 104 -2.82 1.19 -18.27
C GLU A 104 -2.59 1.04 -16.76
N SER A 105 -1.85 1.97 -16.15
CA SER A 105 -1.60 1.95 -14.70
C SER A 105 -1.25 3.34 -14.17
N LEU A 106 -1.48 3.55 -12.87
CA LEU A 106 -0.98 4.71 -12.16
C LEU A 106 0.43 4.43 -11.64
N ASN A 107 1.25 5.47 -11.60
CA ASN A 107 2.47 5.44 -10.79
C ASN A 107 2.12 5.10 -9.32
N VAL A 108 2.98 4.33 -8.67
CA VAL A 108 2.77 3.83 -7.30
C VAL A 108 2.50 4.97 -6.30
N SER A 109 3.18 6.11 -6.42
CA SER A 109 2.96 7.25 -5.52
C SER A 109 1.57 7.86 -5.67
N ASN A 110 1.06 7.97 -6.91
CA ASN A 110 -0.29 8.47 -7.18
C ASN A 110 -1.35 7.49 -6.66
N ALA A 111 -1.15 6.19 -6.90
CA ALA A 111 -2.03 5.15 -6.36
C ALA A 111 -2.07 5.18 -4.83
N ALA A 112 -0.91 5.33 -4.18
CA ALA A 112 -0.79 5.46 -2.73
C ALA A 112 -1.55 6.69 -2.22
N ALA A 113 -1.34 7.86 -2.82
CA ALA A 113 -1.98 9.09 -2.41
C ALA A 113 -3.52 9.01 -2.51
N ILE A 114 -4.04 8.49 -3.62
CA ILE A 114 -5.48 8.32 -3.83
C ILE A 114 -6.06 7.29 -2.85
N ALA A 115 -5.40 6.14 -2.68
CA ALA A 115 -5.88 5.11 -1.76
C ALA A 115 -5.91 5.61 -0.31
N LEU A 116 -4.83 6.26 0.15
CA LEU A 116 -4.76 6.83 1.50
C LEU A 116 -5.80 7.93 1.72
N TYR A 117 -6.05 8.77 0.70
CA TYR A 117 -7.11 9.77 0.76
C TYR A 117 -8.50 9.11 0.89
N ALA A 118 -8.81 8.13 0.04
CA ALA A 118 -10.08 7.40 0.09
C ALA A 118 -10.31 6.75 1.46
N VAL A 119 -9.25 6.18 2.05
CA VAL A 119 -9.28 5.60 3.39
C VAL A 119 -9.45 6.66 4.49
N ALA A 120 -8.85 7.84 4.34
CA ALA A 120 -8.98 8.93 5.30
C ALA A 120 -10.37 9.59 5.27
N THR A 121 -11.06 9.51 4.14
CA THR A 121 -12.41 10.08 3.94
C THR A 121 -13.52 9.04 3.96
N ARG A 122 -13.21 7.77 4.25
CA ARG A 122 -14.25 6.76 4.50
C ARG A 122 -14.96 7.15 5.79
N GLY A 123 -16.30 7.20 5.73
CA GLY A 123 -17.16 7.72 6.81
C GLY A 123 -16.88 7.12 8.18
#